data_AF-A0A524EZ28-F1
#
_entry.id   AF-A0A524EZ28-F1
#
_cell.length_a   1.000
_cell.length_b   1.000
_cell.length_c   1.000
_cell.angle_alpha   90.00
_cell.angle_beta   90.00
_cell.angle_gamma   90.00
#
_symmetry.space_group_name_H-M   'P 1'
#
loop_
_entity.id
_entity.type
_entity.pdbx_description
1 polymer ?
#
loop_
_entity_poly.entity_id
_entity_poly.type
_entity_poly.pdbx_seq_one_letter_code
_entity_poly.pdbx_strand_id
1 'polypeptide(L)'
;MRLENLQFTKMNTNFMGSLHGIAKYYGYHYSQQWLLGGTGHAFMMNIHKELCPSGPYVFELDPIFDCAKNLGLQFEPVGFVHGELTPEVLAPHEDKLRVYMDQSIPVIIQNMDNQIMVGYDETGFLLDPTYEDAEEYFPPKLTFGSWEEYGDEVHSFSMAVRKIKPAHPKKVIKDSLDLAIKLLRNEYPQQEPQEGIHYYATGFKGYEYWLEYLDKNNGNTHGHYWNGSVWMECRKHAAMYFHDLPYYEDLVAKDQDEMKLINTLENKFNEITELLNKARVKESPRKKKLKFIKKASMIEESSLEDIISLRNRLD
;
A
#
# COMPACT_ATOMS: atom_id res chain seq x y z
N MET A 1 -16.75 23.76 0.12
CA MET A 1 -17.04 22.65 1.07
C MET A 1 -15.71 22.02 1.49
N ARG A 2 -15.57 21.58 2.75
CA ARG A 2 -14.35 20.90 3.22
C ARG A 2 -14.70 19.77 4.19
N LEU A 3 -13.97 18.66 4.07
CA LEU A 3 -13.99 17.55 5.02
C LEU A 3 -13.07 17.90 6.20
N GLU A 4 -13.63 18.60 7.19
CA GLU A 4 -12.86 19.07 8.34
C GLU A 4 -12.16 17.91 9.07
N ASN A 5 -10.89 18.12 9.46
CA ASN A 5 -10.01 17.13 10.11
C ASN A 5 -9.58 15.94 9.25
N LEU A 6 -9.98 15.86 7.97
CA LEU A 6 -9.38 14.90 7.04
C LEU A 6 -7.98 15.39 6.66
N GLN A 7 -6.98 14.57 6.94
CA GLN A 7 -5.58 14.86 6.66
C GLN A 7 -4.85 13.60 6.23
N PHE A 8 -3.96 13.75 5.26
CA PHE A 8 -3.06 12.69 4.86
C PHE A 8 -2.08 12.29 5.98
N THR A 9 -1.73 11.02 6.07
CA THR A 9 -0.63 10.56 6.93
C THR A 9 0.60 10.25 6.10
N LYS A 10 1.71 10.92 6.38
CA LYS A 10 2.99 10.69 5.70
C LYS A 10 3.48 9.25 5.85
N MET A 11 3.60 8.57 4.71
CA MET A 11 4.13 7.21 4.52
C MET A 11 4.79 7.14 3.13
N ASN A 12 5.74 6.23 2.91
CA ASN A 12 6.23 5.93 1.55
C ASN A 12 5.12 5.28 0.70
N THR A 13 4.24 4.52 1.36
CA THR A 13 3.02 3.95 0.79
C THR A 13 1.88 4.96 0.83
N ASN A 14 1.86 5.92 -0.11
CA ASN A 14 0.86 6.99 -0.13
C ASN A 14 -0.60 6.50 -0.15
N PHE A 15 -0.88 5.35 -0.77
CA PHE A 15 -2.20 4.71 -0.66
C PHE A 15 -2.58 4.40 0.80
N MET A 16 -1.66 3.81 1.57
CA MET A 16 -1.89 3.50 2.98
C MET A 16 -1.88 4.76 3.87
N GLY A 17 -1.08 5.76 3.51
CA GLY A 17 -1.11 7.09 4.14
C GLY A 17 -2.48 7.76 3.98
N SER A 18 -3.08 7.62 2.80
CA SER A 18 -4.44 8.08 2.52
C SER A 18 -5.48 7.32 3.35
N LEU A 19 -5.39 5.99 3.36
CA LEU A 19 -6.32 5.16 4.12
C LEU A 19 -6.23 5.41 5.63
N HIS A 20 -5.04 5.65 6.16
CA HIS A 20 -4.84 6.00 7.57
C HIS A 20 -5.44 7.36 7.94
N GLY A 21 -5.28 8.35 7.06
CA GLY A 21 -5.94 9.66 7.20
C GLY A 21 -7.46 9.53 7.25
N ILE A 22 -8.03 8.74 6.35
CA ILE A 22 -9.47 8.45 6.29
C ILE A 22 -9.95 7.70 7.54
N ALA A 23 -9.19 6.72 8.02
CA ALA A 23 -9.53 6.00 9.25
C ALA A 23 -9.63 6.97 10.45
N LYS A 24 -8.67 7.88 10.59
CA LYS A 24 -8.69 8.92 11.63
C LYS A 24 -9.88 9.86 11.49
N TYR A 25 -10.18 10.30 10.27
CA TYR A 25 -11.36 11.13 9.98
C TYR A 25 -12.66 10.44 10.42
N TYR A 26 -12.76 9.13 10.25
CA TYR A 26 -13.89 8.34 10.76
C TYR A 26 -13.87 8.04 12.25
N GLY A 27 -12.87 8.51 13.00
CA GLY A 27 -12.71 8.27 14.43
C GLY A 27 -12.13 6.90 14.76
N TYR A 28 -11.51 6.22 13.79
CA TYR A 28 -10.73 5.01 14.05
C TYR A 28 -9.29 5.39 14.42
N HIS A 29 -8.86 4.95 15.60
CA HIS A 29 -7.53 5.22 16.14
C HIS A 29 -6.57 4.06 15.91
N TYR A 30 -6.50 3.58 14.67
CA TYR A 30 -5.56 2.53 14.30
C TYR A 30 -4.12 3.05 14.35
N SER A 31 -3.20 2.22 14.81
CA SER A 31 -1.78 2.43 14.55
C SER A 31 -1.49 2.16 13.06
N GLN A 32 -0.42 2.75 12.51
CA GLN A 32 -0.02 2.48 11.12
C GLN A 32 0.24 0.98 10.90
N GLN A 33 0.92 0.32 11.85
CA GLN A 33 1.18 -1.12 11.76
C GLN A 33 -0.08 -1.98 11.82
N TRP A 34 -1.08 -1.61 12.63
CA TRP A 34 -2.36 -2.32 12.63
C TRP A 34 -3.10 -2.14 11.30
N LEU A 35 -3.08 -0.93 10.73
CA LEU A 35 -3.67 -0.67 9.43
C LEU A 35 -2.97 -1.46 8.31
N LEU A 36 -1.65 -1.35 8.17
CA LEU A 36 -0.89 -2.02 7.12
C LEU A 36 -0.90 -3.55 7.29
N GLY A 37 -0.78 -4.03 8.52
CA GLY A 37 -0.83 -5.46 8.83
C GLY A 37 -2.23 -6.03 8.65
N GLY A 38 -3.27 -5.30 9.06
CA GLY A 38 -4.67 -5.72 8.95
C GLY A 38 -5.23 -5.68 7.52
N THR A 39 -4.66 -4.86 6.63
CA THR A 39 -4.97 -4.91 5.19
C THR A 39 -4.11 -5.90 4.41
N GLY A 40 -3.13 -6.52 5.05
CA GLY A 40 -2.13 -7.38 4.40
C GLY A 40 -1.05 -6.61 3.60
N HIS A 41 -1.16 -5.29 3.47
CA HIS A 41 -0.22 -4.47 2.71
C HIS A 41 1.19 -4.45 3.30
N ALA A 42 1.35 -4.71 4.60
CA ALA A 42 2.66 -4.89 5.24
C ALA A 42 3.49 -6.04 4.64
N PHE A 43 2.82 -7.05 4.06
CA PHE A 43 3.46 -8.21 3.42
C PHE A 43 3.57 -8.06 1.90
N MET A 44 2.93 -7.03 1.34
CA MET A 44 2.92 -6.79 -0.10
C MET A 44 4.29 -6.39 -0.61
N MET A 45 4.74 -7.01 -1.68
CA MET A 45 5.84 -6.54 -2.51
C MET A 45 5.46 -6.88 -3.94
N ASN A 46 5.59 -5.91 -4.83
CA ASN A 46 5.30 -6.07 -6.25
C ASN A 46 6.43 -5.47 -7.08
N ILE A 47 7.14 -6.31 -7.82
CA ILE A 47 8.39 -5.95 -8.49
C ILE A 47 8.26 -6.15 -9.99
N HIS A 48 8.52 -5.07 -10.74
CA HIS A 48 8.73 -5.17 -12.18
C HIS A 48 10.11 -5.77 -12.49
N LYS A 49 10.26 -6.57 -13.56
CA LYS A 49 11.56 -7.11 -14.01
C LYS A 49 12.63 -6.04 -14.26
N GLU A 50 12.22 -4.81 -14.54
CA GLU A 50 13.11 -3.66 -14.76
C GLU A 50 13.24 -2.72 -13.55
N LEU A 51 12.69 -3.11 -12.39
CA LEU A 51 12.58 -2.28 -11.19
C LEU A 51 11.92 -0.92 -11.46
N CYS A 52 10.86 -0.91 -12.26
CA CYS A 52 10.06 0.29 -12.49
C CYS A 52 9.59 0.87 -11.13
N PRO A 53 9.69 2.21 -10.92
CA PRO A 53 9.18 2.84 -9.70
C PRO A 53 7.66 2.71 -9.54
N SER A 54 6.93 2.27 -10.57
CA SER A 54 5.49 2.04 -10.49
C SER A 54 5.08 0.74 -9.78
N GLY A 55 6.02 -0.16 -9.48
CA GLY A 55 5.72 -1.45 -8.81
C GLY A 55 4.84 -1.31 -7.56
N PRO A 56 5.10 -0.36 -6.66
CA PRO A 56 4.25 -0.05 -5.50
C PRO A 56 2.81 0.42 -5.79
N TYR A 57 2.44 0.66 -7.04
CA TYR A 57 1.15 1.25 -7.42
C TYR A 57 0.38 0.43 -8.47
N VAL A 58 1.04 -0.53 -9.13
CA VAL A 58 0.49 -1.29 -10.27
C VAL A 58 0.29 -2.75 -9.88
N PHE A 59 -0.83 -3.05 -9.23
CA PHE A 59 -1.25 -4.41 -8.89
C PHE A 59 -2.76 -4.45 -8.58
N GLU A 60 -3.34 -5.65 -8.51
CA GLU A 60 -4.74 -5.84 -8.18
C GLU A 60 -5.03 -5.42 -6.72
N LEU A 61 -5.93 -4.47 -6.48
CA LEU A 61 -6.18 -3.93 -5.14
C LEU A 61 -7.34 -4.63 -4.42
N ASP A 62 -8.18 -5.38 -5.13
CA ASP A 62 -9.39 -6.02 -4.57
C ASP A 62 -9.12 -6.86 -3.30
N PRO A 63 -8.08 -7.73 -3.24
CA PRO A 63 -7.79 -8.47 -2.00
C PRO A 63 -7.42 -7.58 -0.81
N ILE A 64 -6.78 -6.43 -1.05
CA ILE A 64 -6.48 -5.43 0.00
C ILE A 64 -7.77 -4.72 0.42
N PHE A 65 -8.65 -4.38 -0.52
CA PHE A 65 -9.96 -3.78 -0.21
C PHE A 65 -10.83 -4.73 0.62
N ASP A 66 -10.78 -6.03 0.34
CA ASP A 66 -11.49 -7.04 1.13
C ASP A 66 -10.99 -7.08 2.58
N CYS A 67 -9.68 -7.00 2.79
CA CYS A 67 -9.12 -6.92 4.15
C CYS A 67 -9.45 -5.58 4.83
N ALA A 68 -9.45 -4.47 4.08
CA ALA A 68 -9.79 -3.14 4.62
C ALA A 68 -11.24 -3.05 5.15
N LYS A 69 -12.18 -3.84 4.59
CA LYS A 69 -13.54 -3.95 5.14
C LYS A 69 -13.54 -4.42 6.60
N ASN A 70 -12.61 -5.30 6.97
CA ASN A 70 -12.47 -5.76 8.36
C ASN A 70 -12.05 -4.63 9.32
N LEU A 71 -11.41 -3.59 8.80
CA LEU A 71 -11.03 -2.38 9.53
C LEU A 71 -12.10 -1.28 9.44
N GLY A 72 -13.30 -1.60 8.94
CA GLY A 72 -14.40 -0.64 8.87
C GLY A 72 -14.32 0.31 7.66
N LEU A 73 -13.51 -0.01 6.65
CA LEU A 73 -13.23 0.84 5.49
C LEU A 73 -13.67 0.12 4.20
N GLN A 74 -14.75 0.58 3.58
CA GLN A 74 -15.29 -0.01 2.36
C GLN A 74 -15.00 0.88 1.16
N PHE A 75 -14.32 0.32 0.16
CA PHE A 75 -14.03 1.01 -1.09
C PHE A 75 -15.20 0.92 -2.08
N GLU A 76 -15.47 2.03 -2.75
CA GLU A 76 -16.43 2.16 -3.85
C GLU A 76 -15.74 2.86 -5.04
N PRO A 77 -15.51 2.14 -6.15
CA PRO A 77 -14.99 2.77 -7.37
C PRO A 77 -15.92 3.89 -7.83
N VAL A 78 -15.39 5.10 -7.99
CA VAL A 78 -16.15 6.25 -8.53
C VAL A 78 -16.08 6.24 -10.05
N GLY A 79 -14.90 5.97 -10.59
CA GLY A 79 -14.64 5.94 -12.02
C GLY A 79 -13.15 6.03 -12.36
N PHE A 80 -12.87 5.83 -13.64
CA PHE A 80 -11.56 6.00 -14.24
C PHE A 80 -11.67 7.05 -15.34
N VAL A 81 -10.73 7.99 -15.36
CA VAL A 81 -10.63 9.06 -16.36
C VAL A 81 -9.27 8.92 -17.02
N HIS A 82 -9.24 8.87 -18.35
CA HIS A 82 -8.00 8.78 -19.11
C HIS A 82 -8.08 9.50 -20.46
N GLY A 83 -6.91 9.82 -21.02
CA GLY A 83 -6.80 10.42 -22.35
C GLY A 83 -7.13 11.91 -22.38
N GLU A 84 -7.77 12.37 -23.46
CA GLU A 84 -8.12 13.78 -23.64
C GLU A 84 -9.19 14.22 -22.63
N LEU A 85 -8.82 15.15 -21.75
CA LEU A 85 -9.70 15.69 -20.73
C LEU A 85 -10.50 16.85 -21.31
N THR A 86 -11.74 16.58 -21.71
CA THR A 86 -12.69 17.64 -22.08
C THR A 86 -13.69 17.87 -20.94
N PRO A 87 -14.30 19.07 -20.85
CA PRO A 87 -15.35 19.33 -19.87
C PRO A 87 -16.50 18.32 -19.91
N GLU A 88 -16.85 17.81 -21.10
CA GLU A 88 -17.91 16.80 -21.28
C GLU A 88 -17.54 15.44 -20.69
N VAL A 89 -16.26 15.06 -20.76
CA VAL A 89 -15.74 13.82 -20.16
C VAL A 89 -15.68 13.95 -18.64
N LEU A 90 -15.20 15.11 -18.15
CA LEU A 90 -14.98 15.34 -16.73
C LEU A 90 -16.29 15.57 -15.97
N ALA A 91 -17.23 16.36 -16.50
CA ALA A 91 -18.41 16.80 -15.76
C ALA A 91 -19.18 15.67 -15.05
N PRO A 92 -19.50 14.52 -15.69
CA PRO A 92 -20.18 13.41 -15.01
C PRO A 92 -19.35 12.78 -13.88
N HIS A 93 -18.03 12.78 -14.00
CA HIS A 93 -17.14 12.25 -12.95
C HIS A 93 -17.02 13.24 -11.80
N GLU A 94 -16.85 14.53 -12.10
CA GLU A 94 -16.84 15.59 -11.09
C GLU A 94 -18.15 15.67 -10.31
N ASP A 95 -19.30 15.51 -10.97
CA ASP A 95 -20.61 15.45 -10.31
C ASP A 95 -20.68 14.31 -9.29
N LYS A 96 -20.18 13.12 -9.66
CA LYS A 96 -20.13 11.98 -8.72
C LYS A 96 -19.22 12.27 -7.54
N LEU A 97 -18.04 12.83 -7.78
CA LEU A 97 -17.08 13.19 -6.73
C LEU A 97 -17.70 14.19 -5.74
N ARG A 98 -18.40 15.21 -6.23
CA ARG A 98 -19.14 16.17 -5.40
C ARG A 98 -20.20 15.48 -4.54
N VAL A 99 -20.99 14.55 -5.11
CA VAL A 99 -22.00 13.78 -4.35
C VAL A 99 -21.39 13.02 -3.16
N TYR A 100 -20.22 12.39 -3.33
CA TYR A 100 -19.54 11.72 -2.21
C TYR A 100 -19.08 12.71 -1.15
N MET A 101 -18.46 13.81 -1.56
CA MET A 101 -17.99 14.84 -0.63
C MET A 101 -19.16 15.48 0.13
N ASP A 102 -20.27 15.82 -0.53
CA ASP A 102 -21.46 16.38 0.13
C ASP A 102 -22.05 15.43 1.19
N GLN A 103 -21.85 14.12 1.03
CA GLN A 103 -22.19 13.09 2.02
C GLN A 103 -21.12 12.89 3.10
N SER A 104 -20.10 13.74 3.13
CA SER A 104 -18.95 13.65 4.04
C SER A 104 -18.13 12.36 3.87
N ILE A 105 -18.10 11.80 2.66
CA ILE A 105 -17.36 10.56 2.33
C ILE A 105 -16.03 10.96 1.66
N PRO A 106 -14.89 10.61 2.25
CA PRO A 106 -13.59 10.86 1.65
C PRO A 106 -13.40 10.10 0.34
N VAL A 107 -12.65 10.72 -0.57
CA VAL A 107 -12.25 10.14 -1.85
C VAL A 107 -10.73 10.11 -1.93
N ILE A 108 -10.19 8.95 -2.31
CA ILE A 108 -8.81 8.80 -2.76
C ILE A 108 -8.81 8.95 -4.28
N ILE A 109 -7.90 9.77 -4.79
CA ILE A 109 -7.62 9.88 -6.22
C ILE A 109 -6.20 9.42 -6.49
N GLN A 110 -6.05 8.57 -7.49
CA GLN A 110 -4.76 8.07 -7.95
C GLN A 110 -4.49 8.66 -9.33
N ASN A 111 -3.41 9.41 -9.49
CA ASN A 111 -2.79 9.71 -10.79
C ASN A 111 -1.28 9.63 -10.60
N MET A 112 -0.65 8.58 -11.12
CA MET A 112 0.75 8.17 -10.84
C MET A 112 1.04 7.82 -9.37
N ASP A 113 0.42 8.49 -8.40
CA ASP A 113 0.37 8.14 -6.98
C ASP A 113 -0.98 8.57 -6.35
N ASN A 114 -1.19 8.30 -5.07
CA ASN A 114 -2.45 8.48 -4.35
C ASN A 114 -2.46 9.76 -3.53
N GLN A 115 -3.54 10.54 -3.65
CA GLN A 115 -3.85 11.71 -2.85
C GLN A 115 -5.27 11.59 -2.26
N ILE A 116 -5.56 12.38 -1.24
CA ILE A 116 -6.92 12.50 -0.67
C ILE A 116 -7.56 13.79 -1.14
N MET A 117 -8.81 13.72 -1.59
CA MET A 117 -9.65 14.90 -1.78
C MET A 117 -10.18 15.38 -0.41
N VAL A 118 -9.82 16.60 -0.02
CA VAL A 118 -10.21 17.20 1.27
C VAL A 118 -11.41 18.14 1.14
N GLY A 119 -11.89 18.39 -0.06
CA GLY A 119 -13.07 19.20 -0.32
C GLY A 119 -13.07 19.75 -1.75
N TYR A 120 -13.88 20.79 -1.95
CA TYR A 120 -13.94 21.52 -3.21
C TYR A 120 -14.42 22.95 -2.99
N ASP A 121 -14.05 23.84 -3.89
CA ASP A 121 -14.54 25.22 -3.95
C ASP A 121 -15.27 25.49 -5.28
N GLU A 122 -15.53 26.75 -5.60
CA GLU A 122 -16.24 27.15 -6.84
C GLU A 122 -15.48 26.80 -8.13
N THR A 123 -14.19 26.48 -8.02
CA THR A 123 -13.28 26.37 -9.17
C THR A 123 -12.60 25.00 -9.28
N GLY A 124 -12.58 24.18 -8.23
CA GLY A 124 -11.96 22.86 -8.32
C GLY A 124 -12.01 22.01 -7.05
N PHE A 125 -11.51 20.78 -7.17
CA PHE A 125 -11.28 19.87 -6.03
C PHE A 125 -10.02 20.25 -5.28
N LEU A 126 -10.07 20.28 -3.96
CA LEU A 126 -8.94 20.52 -3.08
C LEU A 126 -8.33 19.18 -2.68
N LEU A 127 -7.02 19.03 -2.89
CA LEU A 127 -6.26 17.82 -2.55
C LEU A 127 -5.35 18.11 -1.35
N ASP A 128 -5.13 17.11 -0.51
CA ASP A 128 -4.09 17.18 0.52
C ASP A 128 -2.71 17.03 -0.12
N PRO A 129 -1.80 18.03 -0.03
CA PRO A 129 -0.42 17.87 -0.45
C PRO A 129 0.27 16.90 0.52
N THR A 130 0.47 15.67 0.05
CA THR A 130 0.88 14.49 0.82
C THR A 130 2.10 14.69 1.74
N TYR A 131 2.96 15.68 1.49
CA TYR A 131 4.07 16.11 2.37
C TYR A 131 4.63 17.49 1.96
N GLU A 132 5.48 18.07 2.80
CA GLU A 132 6.26 19.30 2.51
C GLU A 132 7.07 19.12 1.22
N ASP A 133 6.96 20.04 0.25
CA ASP A 133 7.48 19.97 -1.12
C ASP A 133 6.73 19.04 -2.10
N ALA A 134 5.60 18.44 -1.70
CA ALA A 134 4.78 17.62 -2.59
C ALA A 134 4.17 18.40 -3.76
N GLU A 135 3.98 19.72 -3.62
CA GLU A 135 3.33 20.56 -4.64
C GLU A 135 4.06 20.58 -5.99
N GLU A 136 5.35 20.24 -6.04
CA GLU A 136 6.11 20.09 -7.28
C GLU A 136 5.68 18.86 -8.10
N TYR A 137 5.13 17.83 -7.44
CA TYR A 137 4.81 16.53 -8.04
C TYR A 137 3.33 16.15 -7.93
N PHE A 138 2.62 16.76 -6.98
CA PHE A 138 1.24 16.46 -6.62
C PHE A 138 0.47 17.76 -6.51
N PRO A 139 -0.47 18.03 -7.42
CA PRO A 139 -1.17 19.30 -7.40
C PRO A 139 -2.04 19.39 -6.15
N PRO A 140 -2.11 20.57 -5.48
CA PRO A 140 -2.97 20.78 -4.33
C PRO A 140 -4.44 20.98 -4.74
N LYS A 141 -4.71 21.08 -6.04
CA LYS A 141 -6.03 21.36 -6.59
C LYS A 141 -6.17 20.79 -8.00
N LEU A 142 -7.39 20.38 -8.35
CA LEU A 142 -7.78 20.03 -9.72
C LEU A 142 -8.87 20.98 -10.20
N THR A 143 -8.58 21.75 -11.23
CA THR A 143 -9.50 22.75 -11.79
C THR A 143 -10.64 22.09 -12.55
N PHE A 144 -11.89 22.48 -12.26
CA PHE A 144 -13.05 21.87 -12.88
C PHE A 144 -13.05 21.99 -14.40
N GLY A 145 -13.38 20.89 -15.06
CA GLY A 145 -13.49 20.81 -16.52
C GLY A 145 -12.16 20.74 -17.28
N SER A 146 -11.00 20.83 -16.61
CA SER A 146 -9.68 20.65 -17.25
C SER A 146 -8.79 19.63 -16.55
N TRP A 147 -8.69 19.68 -15.22
CA TRP A 147 -7.64 19.01 -14.44
C TRP A 147 -6.24 19.25 -15.05
N GLU A 148 -6.01 20.45 -15.58
CA GLU A 148 -4.78 20.82 -16.28
C GLU A 148 -3.51 20.63 -15.43
N GLU A 149 -3.67 20.62 -14.11
CA GLU A 149 -2.60 20.40 -13.15
C GLU A 149 -1.98 18.99 -13.25
N TYR A 150 -2.68 18.02 -13.84
CA TYR A 150 -2.13 16.71 -14.14
C TYR A 150 -1.36 16.64 -15.47
N GLY A 151 -1.36 17.70 -16.27
CA GLY A 151 -0.67 17.74 -17.56
C GLY A 151 -1.30 16.81 -18.61
N ASP A 152 -0.48 16.37 -19.57
CA ASP A 152 -0.96 15.70 -20.79
C ASP A 152 -1.22 14.18 -20.63
N GLU A 153 -0.70 13.55 -19.56
CA GLU A 153 -0.79 12.10 -19.33
C GLU A 153 -1.66 11.78 -18.11
N VAL A 154 -2.98 11.90 -18.26
CA VAL A 154 -3.93 11.60 -17.18
C VAL A 154 -4.40 10.15 -17.25
N HIS A 155 -4.10 9.40 -16.20
CA HIS A 155 -4.63 8.06 -15.93
C HIS A 155 -5.14 8.03 -14.50
N SER A 156 -6.29 8.66 -14.29
CA SER A 156 -6.81 8.91 -12.96
C SER A 156 -7.88 7.91 -12.56
N PHE A 157 -7.67 7.23 -11.43
CA PHE A 157 -8.67 6.38 -10.81
C PHE A 157 -9.13 7.00 -9.49
N SER A 158 -10.45 7.06 -9.25
CA SER A 158 -11.00 7.62 -8.02
C SER A 158 -11.82 6.59 -7.25
N MET A 159 -11.63 6.55 -5.94
CA MET A 159 -12.30 5.62 -5.02
C MET A 159 -12.86 6.37 -3.81
N ALA A 160 -14.15 6.24 -3.59
CA ALA A 160 -14.76 6.68 -2.34
C ALA A 160 -14.54 5.61 -1.26
N VAL A 161 -14.35 6.03 -0.01
CA VAL A 161 -14.13 5.10 1.11
C VAL A 161 -15.21 5.32 2.15
N ARG A 162 -16.19 4.43 2.26
CA ARG A 162 -17.26 4.49 3.26
C ARG A 162 -16.83 3.91 4.59
N LYS A 163 -17.39 4.49 5.66
CA LYS A 163 -17.35 3.92 7.01
C LYS A 163 -18.35 2.78 7.15
N ILE A 164 -17.88 1.61 7.54
CA ILE A 164 -18.70 0.47 7.96
C ILE A 164 -18.26 -0.03 9.34
N LYS A 165 -19.05 -0.91 9.96
CA LYS A 165 -18.69 -1.51 11.25
C LYS A 165 -17.45 -2.39 11.09
N PRO A 166 -16.37 -2.19 11.88
CA PRO A 166 -15.20 -3.05 11.83
C PRO A 166 -15.52 -4.46 12.32
N ALA A 167 -14.77 -5.43 11.80
CA ALA A 167 -14.85 -6.82 12.22
C ALA A 167 -14.16 -7.04 13.58
N HIS A 168 -14.34 -8.24 14.14
CA HIS A 168 -13.58 -8.66 15.30
C HIS A 168 -12.08 -8.74 14.95
N PRO A 169 -11.14 -8.35 15.85
CA PRO A 169 -9.72 -8.39 15.54
C PRO A 169 -9.21 -9.77 15.10
N LYS A 170 -9.83 -10.87 15.58
CA LYS A 170 -9.53 -12.25 15.12
C LYS A 170 -9.64 -12.39 13.60
N LYS A 171 -10.71 -11.82 13.02
CA LYS A 171 -10.97 -11.87 11.59
C LYS A 171 -9.97 -11.02 10.82
N VAL A 172 -9.65 -9.82 11.34
CA VAL A 172 -8.62 -8.94 10.75
C VAL A 172 -7.30 -9.70 10.63
N ILE A 173 -6.86 -10.35 11.71
CA ILE A 173 -5.59 -11.08 11.73
C ILE A 173 -5.63 -12.29 10.79
N LYS A 174 -6.68 -13.11 10.85
CA LYS A 174 -6.79 -14.30 9.99
C LYS A 174 -6.78 -13.96 8.52
N ASP A 175 -7.63 -13.03 8.10
CA ASP A 175 -7.77 -12.67 6.69
C ASP A 175 -6.48 -12.03 6.17
N SER A 176 -5.79 -11.23 7.00
CA SER A 176 -4.54 -10.59 6.57
C SER A 176 -3.37 -11.56 6.50
N LEU A 177 -3.29 -12.56 7.38
CA LEU A 177 -2.30 -13.64 7.28
C LEU A 177 -2.60 -14.58 6.10
N ASP A 178 -3.86 -14.88 5.84
CA ASP A 178 -4.28 -15.62 4.63
C ASP A 178 -3.85 -14.88 3.36
N LEU A 179 -3.98 -13.55 3.34
CA LEU A 179 -3.50 -12.74 2.24
C LEU A 179 -1.96 -12.73 2.14
N ALA A 180 -1.26 -12.61 3.27
CA ALA A 180 0.20 -12.66 3.32
C ALA A 180 0.75 -13.97 2.72
N ILE A 181 0.12 -15.11 3.05
CA ILE A 181 0.51 -16.42 2.50
C ILE A 181 0.36 -16.44 0.97
N LYS A 182 -0.77 -15.95 0.44
CA LYS A 182 -1.00 -15.87 -1.01
C LYS A 182 0.01 -14.96 -1.70
N LEU A 183 0.28 -13.80 -1.11
CA LEU A 183 1.28 -12.84 -1.60
C LEU A 183 2.67 -13.48 -1.69
N LEU A 184 3.11 -14.11 -0.61
CA LEU A 184 4.44 -14.72 -0.54
C LEU A 184 4.62 -15.85 -1.56
N ARG A 185 3.58 -16.68 -1.75
CA ARG A 185 3.55 -17.76 -2.74
C ARG A 185 3.34 -17.29 -4.17
N ASN A 186 3.15 -15.98 -4.39
CA ASN A 186 2.78 -15.42 -5.69
C ASN A 186 1.48 -16.05 -6.26
N GLU A 187 0.54 -16.36 -5.38
CA GLU A 187 -0.83 -16.81 -5.68
C GLU A 187 -1.81 -15.62 -5.70
N TYR A 188 -1.30 -14.41 -5.54
CA TYR A 188 -2.07 -13.18 -5.61
C TYR A 188 -2.57 -12.95 -7.04
N PRO A 189 -3.86 -12.57 -7.24
CA PRO A 189 -4.40 -12.26 -8.56
C PRO A 189 -3.47 -11.28 -9.29
N GLN A 190 -2.98 -11.70 -10.44
CA GLN A 190 -2.28 -10.79 -11.35
C GLN A 190 -3.33 -10.14 -12.23
N GLN A 191 -3.19 -8.86 -12.51
CA GLN A 191 -4.02 -8.22 -13.53
C GLN A 191 -3.88 -9.01 -14.83
N GLU A 192 -5.01 -9.28 -15.50
CA GLU A 192 -5.02 -9.94 -16.80
C GLU A 192 -4.05 -9.20 -17.73
N PRO A 193 -3.28 -9.93 -18.54
CA PRO A 193 -2.22 -9.36 -19.34
C PRO A 193 -2.78 -8.34 -20.35
N GLN A 194 -2.67 -7.06 -20.01
CA GLN A 194 -2.58 -6.00 -20.99
C GLN A 194 -1.11 -5.84 -21.38
N GLU A 195 -0.83 -5.47 -22.63
CA GLU A 195 0.54 -5.25 -23.12
C GLU A 195 1.30 -4.33 -22.15
N GLY A 196 2.41 -4.81 -21.57
CA GLY A 196 3.20 -4.08 -20.57
C GLY A 196 3.03 -4.50 -19.10
N ILE A 197 1.96 -5.23 -18.74
CA ILE A 197 1.73 -5.73 -17.36
C ILE A 197 2.44 -7.07 -17.08
N HIS A 198 2.99 -7.73 -18.13
CA HIS A 198 3.64 -9.05 -18.11
C HIS A 198 4.94 -9.22 -17.31
N TYR A 199 5.26 -8.27 -16.44
CA TYR A 199 6.59 -8.15 -15.87
C TYR A 199 6.59 -7.88 -14.36
N TYR A 200 5.42 -7.85 -13.72
CA TYR A 200 5.30 -7.73 -12.27
C TYR A 200 5.23 -9.10 -11.61
N ALA A 201 5.75 -9.20 -10.39
CA ALA A 201 5.63 -10.38 -9.56
C ALA A 201 5.59 -10.01 -8.09
N THR A 202 4.83 -10.80 -7.33
CA THR A 202 4.70 -10.65 -5.88
C THR A 202 5.54 -11.67 -5.11
N GLY A 203 5.72 -11.43 -3.81
CA GLY A 203 6.35 -12.40 -2.90
C GLY A 203 7.75 -12.84 -3.34
N PHE A 204 8.02 -14.15 -3.25
CA PHE A 204 9.33 -14.71 -3.60
C PHE A 204 9.71 -14.46 -5.06
N LYS A 205 8.72 -14.53 -5.96
CA LYS A 205 8.95 -14.26 -7.38
C LYS A 205 9.37 -12.81 -7.62
N GLY A 206 8.85 -11.86 -6.83
CA GLY A 206 9.30 -10.47 -6.84
C GLY A 206 10.78 -10.32 -6.47
N TYR A 207 11.27 -11.08 -5.47
CA TYR A 207 12.71 -11.09 -5.15
C TYR A 207 13.56 -11.64 -6.28
N GLU A 208 13.10 -12.69 -6.98
CA GLU A 208 13.80 -13.23 -8.14
C GLU A 208 13.97 -12.15 -9.22
N TYR A 209 12.91 -11.41 -9.55
CA TYR A 209 12.97 -10.31 -10.52
C TYR A 209 13.93 -9.21 -10.07
N TRP A 210 13.92 -8.87 -8.78
CA TRP A 210 14.84 -7.89 -8.22
C TRP A 210 16.31 -8.33 -8.36
N LEU A 211 16.59 -9.59 -8.01
CA LEU A 211 17.94 -10.16 -8.09
C LEU A 211 18.42 -10.26 -9.54
N GLU A 212 17.57 -10.72 -10.46
CA GLU A 212 17.89 -10.78 -11.90
C GLU A 212 18.22 -9.40 -12.47
N TYR A 213 17.44 -8.37 -12.10
CA TYR A 213 17.73 -7.00 -12.52
C TYR A 213 19.09 -6.53 -11.99
N LEU A 214 19.36 -6.72 -10.69
CA LEU A 214 20.63 -6.32 -10.07
C LEU A 214 21.81 -7.17 -10.56
N ASP A 215 21.58 -8.32 -11.17
CA ASP A 215 22.64 -9.10 -11.80
C ASP A 215 23.02 -8.58 -13.20
N LYS A 216 22.14 -7.82 -13.84
CA LYS A 216 22.40 -7.19 -15.14
C LYS A 216 22.77 -5.72 -15.00
N ASN A 217 22.40 -5.09 -13.89
CA ASN A 217 22.49 -3.64 -13.68
C ASN A 217 23.20 -3.29 -12.35
N ASN A 218 23.72 -2.08 -12.21
CA ASN A 218 24.37 -1.63 -10.96
C ASN A 218 23.37 -1.27 -9.83
N GLY A 219 22.07 -1.15 -10.14
CA GLY A 219 21.03 -0.78 -9.19
C GLY A 219 21.09 0.69 -8.75
N ASN A 220 21.68 1.58 -9.53
CA ASN A 220 21.78 3.01 -9.18
C ASN A 220 20.57 3.82 -9.66
N THR A 221 19.50 3.14 -10.07
CA THR A 221 18.29 3.77 -10.61
C THR A 221 17.39 4.30 -9.51
N HIS A 222 16.56 5.29 -9.84
CA HIS A 222 15.50 5.76 -8.95
C HIS A 222 14.54 4.61 -8.58
N GLY A 223 14.13 3.80 -9.56
CA GLY A 223 13.24 2.66 -9.33
C GLY A 223 13.76 1.64 -8.33
N HIS A 224 15.07 1.33 -8.32
CA HIS A 224 15.67 0.48 -7.29
C HIS A 224 15.56 1.08 -5.89
N TYR A 225 15.92 2.36 -5.74
CA TYR A 225 15.82 3.08 -4.48
C TYR A 225 14.37 3.15 -3.99
N TRP A 226 13.43 3.42 -4.89
CA TRP A 226 12.03 3.61 -4.55
C TRP A 226 11.38 2.30 -4.11
N ASN A 227 11.53 1.23 -4.88
CA ASN A 227 11.12 -0.12 -4.45
C ASN A 227 11.74 -0.49 -3.10
N GLY A 228 13.05 -0.21 -2.92
CA GLY A 228 13.75 -0.42 -1.66
C GLY A 228 13.18 0.38 -0.48
N SER A 229 12.65 1.57 -0.72
CA SER A 229 12.11 2.45 0.31
C SER A 229 10.68 2.06 0.70
N VAL A 230 9.82 1.78 -0.28
CA VAL A 230 8.43 1.36 -0.06
C VAL A 230 8.38 -0.01 0.60
N TRP A 231 9.06 -1.02 0.04
CA TRP A 231 8.96 -2.37 0.57
C TRP A 231 9.65 -2.54 1.92
N MET A 232 10.71 -1.75 2.21
CA MET A 232 11.27 -1.64 3.56
C MET A 232 10.25 -1.11 4.57
N GLU A 233 9.49 -0.07 4.22
CA GLU A 233 8.43 0.46 5.09
C GLU A 233 7.37 -0.62 5.38
N CYS A 234 6.94 -1.37 4.36
CA CYS A 234 6.00 -2.48 4.56
C CYS A 234 6.53 -3.52 5.56
N ARG A 235 7.80 -3.96 5.42
CA ARG A 235 8.41 -4.97 6.31
C ARG A 235 8.59 -4.44 7.73
N LYS A 236 8.89 -3.14 7.87
CA LYS A 236 8.93 -2.48 9.18
C LYS A 236 7.57 -2.58 9.87
N HIS A 237 6.49 -2.26 9.16
CA HIS A 237 5.15 -2.35 9.71
C HIS A 237 4.69 -3.80 9.90
N ALA A 238 5.18 -4.77 9.13
CA ALA A 238 4.93 -6.19 9.39
C ALA A 238 5.56 -6.63 10.72
N ALA A 239 6.82 -6.24 10.99
CA ALA A 239 7.46 -6.52 12.28
C ALA A 239 6.68 -5.91 13.45
N MET A 240 6.32 -4.63 13.33
CA MET A 240 5.53 -3.93 14.35
C MET A 240 4.11 -4.50 14.48
N TYR A 241 3.53 -5.03 13.41
CA TYR A 241 2.22 -5.69 13.45
C TYR A 241 2.30 -6.97 14.28
N PHE A 242 3.32 -7.81 14.07
CA PHE A 242 3.56 -8.98 14.92
C PHE A 242 3.80 -8.59 16.38
N HIS A 243 4.59 -7.55 16.63
CA HIS A 243 4.81 -7.01 17.97
C HIS A 243 3.49 -6.63 18.68
N ASP A 244 2.53 -6.09 17.92
CA ASP A 244 1.26 -5.63 18.47
C ASP A 244 0.25 -6.76 18.73
N LEU A 245 0.40 -7.92 18.07
CA LEU A 245 -0.59 -9.03 18.15
C LEU A 245 -0.91 -9.49 19.59
N PRO A 246 0.05 -9.64 20.51
CA PRO A 246 -0.22 -10.08 21.88
C PRO A 246 -1.14 -9.14 22.68
N TYR A 247 -1.21 -7.85 22.34
CA TYR A 247 -2.06 -6.88 23.04
C TYR A 247 -3.54 -6.99 22.64
N TYR A 248 -3.86 -7.81 21.65
CA TYR A 248 -5.24 -8.19 21.33
C TYR A 248 -5.61 -9.43 22.16
N GLU A 249 -5.69 -9.22 23.49
CA GLU A 249 -5.68 -10.19 24.60
C GLU A 249 -6.53 -11.46 24.40
N ASP A 250 -7.59 -11.39 23.59
CA ASP A 250 -8.48 -12.53 23.33
C ASP A 250 -7.93 -13.56 22.32
N LEU A 251 -6.82 -13.28 21.63
CA LEU A 251 -6.57 -13.85 20.29
C LEU A 251 -5.25 -14.58 20.04
N VAL A 252 -4.09 -14.10 20.53
CA VAL A 252 -2.81 -14.54 19.94
C VAL A 252 -1.67 -14.81 20.94
N ALA A 253 -1.95 -14.94 22.24
CA ALA A 253 -0.91 -15.16 23.24
C ALA A 253 -1.37 -16.09 24.37
N LYS A 254 -2.07 -17.17 24.02
CA LYS A 254 -2.65 -18.07 25.03
C LYS A 254 -1.62 -19.01 25.64
N ASP A 255 -0.51 -19.24 24.93
CA ASP A 255 0.60 -20.07 25.40
C ASP A 255 1.98 -19.53 25.00
N GLN A 256 3.02 -20.10 25.62
CA GLN A 256 4.41 -19.68 25.42
C GLN A 256 4.93 -19.95 24.00
N ASP A 257 4.41 -20.96 23.31
CA ASP A 257 4.86 -21.32 21.97
C ASP A 257 4.36 -20.30 20.94
N GLU A 258 3.13 -19.81 21.10
CA GLU A 258 2.56 -18.77 20.25
C GLU A 258 3.33 -17.45 20.40
N MET A 259 3.62 -17.04 21.64
CA MET A 259 4.46 -15.87 21.91
C MET A 259 5.87 -16.01 21.31
N LYS A 260 6.47 -17.20 21.39
CA LYS A 260 7.78 -17.46 20.78
C LYS A 260 7.73 -17.36 19.25
N LEU A 261 6.65 -17.83 18.64
CA LEU A 261 6.42 -17.75 17.21
C LEU A 261 6.26 -16.30 16.75
N ILE A 262 5.43 -15.51 17.44
CA ILE A 262 5.26 -14.06 17.19
C ILE A 262 6.60 -13.34 17.29
N ASN A 263 7.35 -13.56 18.37
CA ASN A 263 8.66 -12.94 18.56
C ASN A 263 9.65 -13.33 17.44
N THR A 264 9.56 -14.56 16.94
CA THR A 264 10.40 -15.03 15.83
C THR A 264 10.03 -14.30 14.53
N LEU A 265 8.74 -14.15 14.24
CA LEU A 265 8.25 -13.39 13.08
C LEU A 265 8.64 -11.91 13.17
N GLU A 266 8.41 -11.25 14.31
CA GLU A 266 8.85 -9.87 14.56
C GLU A 266 10.34 -9.69 14.24
N ASN A 267 11.20 -10.55 14.80
CA ASN A 267 12.65 -10.49 14.59
C ASN A 267 13.04 -10.71 13.12
N LYS A 268 12.42 -11.67 12.44
CA LYS A 268 12.68 -11.92 11.02
C LYS A 268 12.33 -10.69 10.16
N PHE A 269 11.16 -10.08 10.38
CA PHE A 269 10.75 -8.90 9.62
C PHE A 269 11.55 -7.64 9.96
N ASN A 270 12.01 -7.49 11.20
CA ASN A 270 12.99 -6.46 11.55
C ASN A 270 14.32 -6.65 10.80
N GLU A 271 14.81 -7.88 10.70
CA GLU A 271 16.03 -8.16 9.93
C GLU A 271 15.86 -7.87 8.44
N ILE A 272 14.73 -8.26 7.84
CA ILE A 272 14.42 -7.93 6.44
C ILE A 272 14.41 -6.42 6.22
N THR A 273 13.76 -5.67 7.11
CA THR A 273 13.72 -4.20 7.09
C THR A 273 15.12 -3.60 7.02
N GLU A 274 16.02 -4.05 7.91
CA GLU A 274 17.41 -3.59 7.93
C GLU A 274 18.19 -3.92 6.66
N LEU A 275 17.93 -5.09 6.07
CA LEU A 275 18.56 -5.51 4.82
C LEU A 275 18.08 -4.68 3.63
N LEU A 276 16.77 -4.41 3.52
CA LEU A 276 16.21 -3.57 2.47
C LEU A 276 16.68 -2.11 2.61
N ASN A 277 16.77 -1.59 3.84
CA ASN A 277 17.32 -0.26 4.10
C ASN A 277 18.78 -0.13 3.63
N LYS A 278 19.59 -1.18 3.80
CA LYS A 278 20.97 -1.21 3.31
C LYS A 278 21.05 -1.41 1.80
N ALA A 279 20.11 -2.17 1.22
CA ALA A 279 20.08 -2.45 -0.22
C ALA A 279 19.71 -1.21 -1.03
N ARG A 280 18.72 -0.41 -0.59
CA ARG A 280 18.18 0.73 -1.34
C ARG A 280 19.16 1.89 -1.57
N VAL A 281 20.28 1.92 -0.85
CA VAL A 281 21.29 2.99 -0.94
C VAL A 281 21.88 3.03 -2.36
N LYS A 282 21.58 4.08 -3.11
CA LYS A 282 21.97 4.24 -4.53
C LYS A 282 23.46 4.02 -4.77
N GLU A 283 24.32 4.59 -3.93
CA GLU A 283 25.78 4.51 -4.07
C GLU A 283 26.40 3.20 -3.57
N SER A 284 25.61 2.28 -3.01
CA SER A 284 26.14 1.01 -2.51
C SER A 284 26.64 0.12 -3.67
N PRO A 285 27.81 -0.53 -3.55
CA PRO A 285 28.30 -1.45 -4.56
C PRO A 285 27.27 -2.55 -4.88
N ARG A 286 27.04 -2.83 -6.17
CA ARG A 286 26.13 -3.87 -6.67
C ARG A 286 26.23 -5.20 -5.89
N LYS A 287 27.46 -5.68 -5.65
CA LYS A 287 27.71 -6.94 -4.91
C LYS A 287 27.15 -6.91 -3.49
N LYS A 288 27.17 -5.75 -2.81
CA LYS A 288 26.56 -5.58 -1.49
C LYS A 288 25.04 -5.59 -1.58
N LYS A 289 24.45 -4.85 -2.54
CA LYS A 289 22.99 -4.84 -2.79
C LYS A 289 22.45 -6.26 -3.04
N LEU A 290 23.07 -7.01 -3.95
CA LEU A 290 22.73 -8.41 -4.22
C LEU A 290 22.77 -9.28 -2.97
N LYS A 291 23.81 -9.13 -2.13
CA LYS A 291 23.93 -9.87 -0.87
C LYS A 291 22.77 -9.55 0.07
N PHE A 292 22.37 -8.30 0.20
CA PHE A 292 21.30 -7.89 1.10
C PHE A 292 19.93 -8.35 0.61
N ILE A 293 19.60 -8.14 -0.67
CA ILE A 293 18.33 -8.59 -1.26
C ILE A 293 18.21 -10.12 -1.18
N LYS A 294 19.29 -10.86 -1.50
CA LYS A 294 19.29 -12.33 -1.41
C LYS A 294 19.05 -12.80 0.02
N LYS A 295 19.68 -12.17 1.01
CA LYS A 295 19.48 -12.53 2.43
C LYS A 295 18.06 -12.22 2.89
N ALA A 296 17.50 -11.06 2.50
CA ALA A 296 16.12 -10.69 2.79
C ALA A 296 15.14 -11.72 2.24
N SER A 297 15.30 -12.12 0.97
CA SER A 297 14.50 -13.16 0.32
C SER A 297 14.52 -14.48 1.10
N MET A 298 15.70 -14.95 1.52
CA MET A 298 15.82 -16.21 2.27
C MET A 298 15.15 -16.15 3.65
N ILE A 299 15.21 -15.00 4.33
CA ILE A 299 14.56 -14.83 5.63
C ILE A 299 13.04 -14.82 5.45
N GLU A 300 12.52 -14.08 4.46
CA GLU A 300 11.09 -14.02 4.19
C GLU A 300 10.54 -15.37 3.75
N GLU A 301 11.28 -16.12 2.93
CA GLU A 301 10.96 -17.51 2.57
C GLU A 301 10.88 -18.41 3.82
N SER A 302 11.87 -18.33 4.70
CA SER A 302 11.86 -19.08 5.96
C SER A 302 10.77 -18.65 6.95
N SER A 303 10.11 -17.50 6.73
CA SER A 303 9.03 -17.00 7.58
C SER A 303 7.66 -17.56 7.19
N LEU A 304 7.51 -18.12 5.98
CA LEU A 304 6.23 -18.59 5.47
C LEU A 304 5.61 -19.67 6.37
N GLU A 305 6.39 -20.67 6.77
CA GLU A 305 5.90 -21.74 7.65
C GLU A 305 5.51 -21.22 9.04
N ASP A 306 6.22 -20.20 9.53
CA ASP A 306 5.88 -19.55 10.80
C ASP A 306 4.56 -18.77 10.69
N ILE A 307 4.33 -18.07 9.57
CA ILE A 307 3.07 -17.36 9.28
C ILE A 307 1.91 -18.37 9.18
N ILE A 308 2.10 -19.48 8.45
CA ILE A 308 1.09 -20.54 8.32
C ILE A 308 0.76 -21.15 9.69
N SER A 309 1.79 -21.44 10.49
CA SER A 309 1.64 -21.97 11.85
C SER A 309 0.85 -21.00 12.74
N LEU A 310 1.16 -19.71 12.70
CA LEU A 310 0.44 -18.69 13.45
C LEU A 310 -1.02 -18.59 12.99
N ARG A 311 -1.24 -18.52 11.67
CA ARG A 311 -2.59 -18.48 11.08
C ARG A 311 -3.45 -19.66 11.53
N ASN A 312 -2.90 -20.87 11.52
CA ASN A 312 -3.66 -22.09 11.87
C ASN A 312 -4.03 -22.17 13.35
N ARG A 313 -3.29 -21.49 14.24
CA ARG A 313 -3.64 -21.38 15.66
C ARG A 313 -4.85 -20.48 15.91
N LEU A 314 -5.24 -19.68 14.91
CA LEU A 314 -6.41 -18.81 14.96
C LEU A 314 -7.70 -19.50 14.47
N ASP A 315 -7.71 -20.80 14.17
CA ASP A 315 -8.96 -21.53 13.89
C ASP A 315 -9.69 -21.84 15.21
#